data_AF-A0A5B7BHK2-F1
#
_entry.id   AF-A0A5B7BHK2-F1
#
_cell.length_a   1.000
_cell.length_b   1.000
_cell.length_c   1.000
_cell.angle_alpha   90.00
_cell.angle_beta   90.00
_cell.angle_gamma   90.00
#
_symmetry.space_group_name_H-M   'P 1'
#
loop_
_entity.id
_entity.type
_entity.pdbx_description
1 polymer ?
#
loop_
_entity_poly.entity_id
_entity_poly.type
_entity_poly.pdbx_seq_one_letter_code
_entity_poly.pdbx_strand_id
1 'polypeptide(L)'
;EAARLKAANDRATARRIAKESMELIEDERLELMELAASSRGLASILALDSETLQSLEFFRDMLTEFPLKSVHLKRPFAIEPWIDSEEKIGNLLMVWRFLITFADVLGLWPFT
;
A
#
# COMPACT_ATOMS: atom_id res chain seq x y z
N GLU A 1 0.30 -44.81 -7.52
CA GLU A 1 1.11 -43.62 -7.18
C GLU A 1 0.77 -42.36 -7.97
N ALA A 2 0.49 -42.45 -9.28
CA ALA A 2 0.14 -41.30 -10.13
C ALA A 2 -1.03 -40.43 -9.60
N ALA A 3 -2.06 -41.03 -8.99
CA ALA A 3 -3.18 -40.29 -8.39
C ALA A 3 -2.78 -39.46 -7.16
N ARG A 4 -1.82 -39.93 -6.35
CA ARG A 4 -1.30 -39.18 -5.20
C ARG A 4 -0.42 -38.01 -5.64
N LEU A 5 0.39 -38.21 -6.68
CA LEU A 5 1.21 -37.15 -7.26
C LEU A 5 0.34 -36.03 -7.87
N LYS A 6 -0.71 -36.38 -8.61
CA LYS A 6 -1.66 -35.41 -9.16
C LYS A 6 -2.36 -34.61 -8.06
N ALA A 7 -2.90 -35.29 -7.04
CA ALA A 7 -3.56 -34.62 -5.91
C ALA A 7 -2.62 -33.71 -5.11
N ALA A 8 -1.33 -34.07 -4.98
CA ALA A 8 -0.33 -33.22 -4.34
C ALA A 8 -0.03 -31.96 -5.16
N ASN A 9 0.07 -32.09 -6.49
CA ASN A 9 0.29 -30.97 -7.39
C ASN A 9 -0.91 -30.01 -7.44
N ASP A 10 -2.12 -30.56 -7.50
CA ASP A 10 -3.36 -29.79 -7.47
C ASP A 10 -3.47 -29.01 -6.14
N ARG A 11 -3.11 -29.63 -5.01
CA ARG A 11 -3.08 -28.99 -3.70
C ARG A 11 -2.02 -27.89 -3.59
N ALA A 12 -0.84 -28.10 -4.17
CA ALA A 12 0.22 -27.07 -4.21
C ALA A 12 -0.23 -25.86 -5.05
N THR A 13 -0.87 -26.11 -6.19
CA THR A 13 -1.40 -25.08 -7.08
C THR A 13 -2.53 -24.30 -6.41
N ALA A 14 -3.49 -24.99 -5.78
CA ALA A 14 -4.56 -24.35 -5.02
C ALA A 14 -4.03 -23.49 -3.86
N ARG A 15 -2.99 -23.95 -3.15
CA ARG A 15 -2.33 -23.16 -2.09
C ARG A 15 -1.64 -21.92 -2.64
N ARG A 16 -1.00 -22.02 -3.80
CA ARG A 16 -0.35 -20.87 -4.44
C ARG A 16 -1.38 -19.83 -4.84
N ILE A 17 -2.46 -20.24 -5.51
CA ILE A 17 -3.58 -19.36 -5.90
C ILE A 17 -4.22 -18.73 -4.67
N ALA A 18 -4.50 -19.51 -3.63
CA ALA A 18 -5.07 -18.99 -2.38
C ALA A 18 -4.16 -17.94 -1.73
N LYS A 19 -2.85 -18.20 -1.69
CA LYS A 19 -1.87 -17.24 -1.15
C LYS A 19 -1.81 -15.97 -1.99
N GLU A 20 -1.67 -16.09 -3.31
CA GLU A 20 -1.66 -14.95 -4.24
C GLU A 20 -2.97 -14.13 -4.17
N SER A 21 -4.10 -14.77 -3.86
CA SER A 21 -5.40 -14.08 -3.71
C SER A 21 -5.64 -13.45 -2.34
N MET A 22 -4.91 -13.88 -1.29
CA MET A 22 -5.06 -13.39 0.08
C MET A 22 -3.99 -12.37 0.48
N GLU A 23 -2.89 -12.31 -0.27
CA GLU A 23 -1.80 -11.37 -0.01
C GLU A 23 -2.23 -9.97 -0.44
N LEU A 24 -2.30 -9.06 0.53
CA LEU A 24 -2.59 -7.65 0.26
C LEU A 24 -1.42 -7.07 -0.56
N ILE A 25 -1.76 -6.38 -1.64
CA ILE A 25 -0.79 -5.67 -2.47
C ILE A 25 -0.64 -4.26 -1.90
N GLU A 26 0.58 -3.73 -1.88
CA GLU A 26 0.85 -2.33 -1.54
C GLU A 26 0.21 -1.39 -2.57
N ASP A 27 -0.38 -0.29 -2.11
CA ASP A 27 -1.12 0.65 -2.97
C ASP A 27 -0.23 1.19 -4.11
N GLU A 28 1.02 1.59 -3.81
CA GLU A 28 1.98 2.08 -4.81
C GLU A 28 2.25 1.04 -5.91
N ARG A 29 2.37 -0.24 -5.53
CA ARG A 29 2.57 -1.33 -6.49
C ARG A 29 1.32 -1.56 -7.34
N LEU A 30 0.13 -1.46 -6.76
CA LEU A 30 -1.14 -1.61 -7.47
C LEU A 30 -1.30 -0.51 -8.53
N GLU A 31 -0.96 0.73 -8.19
CA GLU A 31 -0.96 1.87 -9.12
C GLU A 31 -0.02 1.64 -10.31
N LEU A 32 1.20 1.15 -10.07
CA LEU A 32 2.15 0.81 -11.14
C LEU A 32 1.62 -0.30 -12.05
N MET A 33 0.96 -1.32 -11.49
CA MET A 33 0.35 -2.39 -12.28
C MET A 33 -0.78 -1.87 -13.17
N GLU A 34 -1.62 -0.96 -12.66
CA GLU A 34 -2.68 -0.34 -13.44
C GLU A 34 -2.11 0.49 -14.61
N LEU A 35 -1.05 1.26 -14.35
CA LEU A 35 -0.39 2.06 -15.38
C LEU A 35 0.33 1.20 -16.42
N ALA A 36 0.96 0.11 -16.00
CA ALA A 36 1.56 -0.89 -16.89
C ALA A 36 0.51 -1.57 -17.78
N ALA A 37 -0.66 -1.92 -17.22
CA ALA A 37 -1.76 -2.51 -17.98
C ALA A 37 -2.30 -1.52 -19.02
N SER A 38 -2.54 -0.27 -18.61
CA SER A 38 -3.04 0.80 -19.48
C SER A 38 -2.07 1.12 -20.62
N SER A 39 -0.77 1.26 -20.33
CA SER A 39 0.26 1.54 -21.33
C SER A 39 0.40 0.43 -22.38
N ARG A 40 0.08 -0.81 -22.02
CA ARG A 40 0.07 -1.98 -22.92
C ARG A 40 -1.30 -2.24 -23.57
N GLY A 41 -2.31 -1.40 -23.30
CA GLY A 41 -3.65 -1.56 -23.84
C GLY A 41 -4.38 -2.80 -23.31
N LEU A 42 -4.00 -3.29 -22.13
CA LEU A 42 -4.63 -4.43 -21.48
C LEU A 42 -5.89 -4.00 -20.73
N ALA A 43 -6.91 -4.84 -20.74
CA ALA A 43 -8.17 -4.58 -20.05
C ALA A 43 -8.10 -4.76 -18.52
N SER A 44 -7.04 -5.39 -18.01
CA SER A 44 -6.88 -5.71 -16.58
C SER A 44 -5.42 -5.93 -16.21
N ILE A 45 -5.06 -5.60 -14.96
CA ILE A 45 -3.76 -5.92 -14.35
C ILE A 45 -3.47 -7.42 -14.28
N LEU A 46 -4.51 -8.27 -14.31
CA LEU A 46 -4.36 -9.72 -14.29
C LEU A 46 -3.81 -10.28 -15.61
N ALA A 47 -3.88 -9.50 -16.69
CA ALA A 47 -3.34 -9.88 -18.00
C ALA A 47 -1.86 -9.51 -18.16
N LEU A 48 -1.23 -8.92 -17.13
CA LEU A 48 0.19 -8.59 -17.14
C LEU A 48 1.03 -9.85 -17.16
N ASP A 49 2.04 -9.87 -18.04
CA ASP A 49 3.03 -10.93 -18.07
C ASP A 49 4.04 -10.80 -16.92
N SER A 50 4.76 -11.89 -16.65
CA SER A 50 5.75 -11.92 -15.57
C SER A 50 6.92 -10.96 -15.81
N GLU A 51 7.22 -10.62 -17.06
CA GLU A 51 8.32 -9.71 -17.41
C GLU A 51 7.96 -8.27 -17.03
N THR A 52 6.74 -7.86 -17.33
CA THR A 52 6.19 -6.55 -16.96
C THR A 52 6.06 -6.43 -15.46
N LEU A 53 5.65 -7.49 -14.75
CA LEU A 53 5.58 -7.50 -13.29
C LEU A 53 6.95 -7.34 -12.61
N GLN A 54 8.03 -7.81 -13.24
CA GLN A 54 9.40 -7.62 -12.73
C GLN A 54 9.97 -6.23 -13.06
N SER A 55 9.37 -5.52 -14.02
CA SER A 55 9.86 -4.26 -14.56
C SER A 55 8.93 -3.08 -14.28
N LEU A 56 8.09 -3.20 -13.23
CA LEU A 56 7.14 -2.16 -12.82
C LEU A 56 7.80 -0.80 -12.51
N GLU A 57 9.04 -0.80 -12.03
CA GLU A 57 9.78 0.42 -11.71
C GLU A 57 9.97 1.35 -12.93
N PHE A 58 9.98 0.84 -14.16
CA PHE A 58 10.07 1.70 -15.35
C PHE A 58 8.84 2.60 -15.55
N PHE A 59 7.72 2.26 -14.91
CA PHE A 59 6.48 3.04 -14.96
C PHE A 59 6.42 4.13 -13.88
N ARG A 60 7.38 4.16 -12.96
CA ARG A 60 7.39 5.11 -11.84
C ARG A 60 7.45 6.57 -12.29
N ASP A 61 8.24 6.86 -13.32
CA ASP A 61 8.35 8.22 -13.87
C ASP A 61 7.09 8.66 -14.64
N MET A 62 6.19 7.73 -14.97
CA MET A 62 4.91 8.03 -15.62
C MET A 62 3.79 8.30 -14.62
N LEU A 63 4.02 8.05 -13.33
CA LEU A 63 3.05 8.37 -12.29
C LEU A 63 2.82 9.87 -12.24
N THR A 64 1.55 10.26 -12.19
CA THR A 64 1.19 11.67 -11.99
C THR A 64 1.51 12.09 -10.56
N GLU A 65 2.09 13.27 -10.39
CA GLU A 65 2.31 13.85 -9.06
C GLU A 65 0.97 13.92 -8.28
N PHE A 66 0.97 13.39 -7.05
CA PHE A 66 -0.12 13.56 -6.11
C PHE A 66 0.18 14.74 -5.14
N PRO A 67 -0.78 15.65 -4.90
CA PRO A 67 -2.06 15.77 -5.60
C PRO A 67 -1.89 16.31 -7.02
N LEU A 68 -2.83 15.96 -7.91
CA LEU A 68 -2.87 16.53 -9.26
C LEU A 68 -2.87 18.07 -9.17
N LYS A 69 -2.08 18.73 -10.03
CA LYS A 69 -1.95 20.21 -10.04
C LYS A 69 -3.29 20.95 -10.23
N SER A 70 -4.27 20.30 -10.84
CA SER A 70 -5.63 20.82 -11.01
C SER A 70 -6.48 20.71 -9.74
N VAL A 71 -6.14 19.81 -8.83
CA VAL A 71 -6.87 19.55 -7.60
C VAL A 71 -6.40 20.51 -6.52
N HIS A 72 -7.25 21.49 -6.23
CA HIS A 72 -7.03 22.40 -5.12
C HIS A 72 -7.50 21.70 -3.83
N LEU A 73 -6.56 21.05 -3.14
CA LEU A 73 -6.85 20.50 -1.82
C LEU A 73 -7.19 21.64 -0.85
N LYS A 74 -8.26 21.46 -0.07
CA LYS A 74 -8.51 22.34 1.07
C LYS A 74 -7.32 22.21 2.01
N ARG A 75 -6.85 23.32 2.58
CA ARG A 75 -5.85 23.23 3.66
C ARG A 75 -6.46 22.42 4.80
N PRO A 76 -5.87 21.27 5.18
CA PRO A 76 -6.41 20.44 6.25
C PRO A 76 -6.42 21.19 7.59
N PHE A 77 -5.51 22.16 7.75
CA PHE A 77 -5.47 23.06 8.89
C PHE A 77 -5.55 24.51 8.41
N ALA A 78 -6.50 25.27 8.98
CA ALA A 78 -6.64 26.70 8.72
C ALA A 78 -5.48 27.52 9.32
N ILE A 79 -4.86 26.99 10.37
CA ILE A 79 -3.68 27.53 11.06
C ILE A 79 -2.56 26.52 10.86
N GLU A 80 -1.34 26.99 10.63
CA GLU A 80 -0.19 26.11 10.57
C GLU A 80 -0.06 25.39 11.93
N PRO A 81 -0.19 24.06 11.99
CA PRO A 81 -0.38 23.36 13.25
C PRO A 81 0.85 23.43 14.16
N TRP A 82 2.01 23.79 13.60
CA TRP A 82 3.31 23.69 14.26
C TRP A 82 4.17 24.94 14.05
N ILE A 83 3.68 26.12 14.44
CA ILE A 83 4.41 27.41 14.32
C ILE A 83 5.58 27.51 15.33
N ASP A 84 5.72 26.52 16.21
CA ASP A 84 6.73 26.47 17.28
C ASP A 84 8.07 25.85 16.80
N SER A 85 9.10 25.88 17.64
CA SER A 85 10.41 25.27 17.32
C SER A 85 10.29 23.76 17.07
N GLU A 86 11.13 23.23 16.17
CA GLU A 86 11.22 21.78 15.87
C GLU A 86 11.35 20.92 17.13
N GLU A 87 12.05 21.42 18.15
CA GLU A 87 12.20 20.77 19.45
C GLU A 87 10.86 20.54 20.16
N LYS A 88 9.98 21.56 20.19
CA LYS A 88 8.65 21.44 20.82
C LYS A 88 7.77 20.45 20.07
N ILE A 89 7.87 20.45 18.74
CA ILE A 89 7.15 19.50 17.87
C ILE A 89 7.63 18.07 18.17
N GLY A 90 8.95 17.88 18.21
CA GLY A 90 9.57 16.60 18.56
C GLY A 90 9.14 16.10 19.94
N ASN A 91 9.14 16.98 20.94
CA ASN A 91 8.69 16.66 22.29
C ASN A 91 7.21 16.23 22.31
N LEU A 92 6.35 16.95 21.60
CA LEU A 92 4.94 16.59 21.49
C LEU A 92 4.73 15.24 20.78
N LEU A 93 5.43 14.99 19.67
CA LEU A 93 5.35 13.71 18.95
C LEU A 93 5.89 12.55 19.78
N MET A 94 6.90 12.77 20.63
CA MET A 94 7.37 11.77 21.58
C MET A 94 6.31 11.43 22.64
N VAL A 95 5.64 12.44 23.20
CA VAL A 95 4.52 12.23 24.14
C VAL A 95 3.36 11.50 23.46
N TRP A 96 2.97 11.94 22.25
CA TRP A 96 1.92 11.30 21.47
C TRP A 96 2.25 9.82 21.19
N ARG A 97 3.47 9.53 20.74
CA ARG A 97 3.96 8.17 20.49
C ARG A 97 3.89 7.31 21.76
N PHE A 98 4.23 7.86 22.92
CA PHE A 98 4.10 7.16 24.19
C PHE A 98 2.62 6.81 24.48
N LEU A 99 1.71 7.79 24.37
CA LEU A 99 0.29 7.60 24.64
C LEU A 99 -0.34 6.54 23.74
N ILE A 100 -0.03 6.52 22.44
CA ILE A 100 -0.57 5.50 21.52
C ILE A 100 0.05 4.12 21.75
N THR A 101 1.34 4.05 22.08
CA THR A 101 2.05 2.77 22.32
C THR A 101 1.54 2.09 23.58
N PHE A 102 1.20 2.88 24.60
CA PHE A 102 0.74 2.38 25.90
C PHE A 102 -0.75 2.61 26.13
N ALA A 103 -1.53 2.87 25.07
CA ALA A 103 -2.96 3.19 25.20
C ALA A 103 -3.74 2.13 25.96
N ASP A 104 -3.43 0.85 25.75
CA ASP A 104 -4.07 -0.27 26.43
C ASP A 104 -3.72 -0.32 27.92
N VAL A 105 -2.45 -0.09 28.26
CA VAL A 105 -1.96 -0.07 29.66
C VAL A 105 -2.53 1.14 30.41
N LEU A 106 -2.65 2.27 29.72
CA LEU A 106 -3.18 3.51 30.26
C LEU A 106 -4.72 3.56 30.27
N GLY A 107 -5.39 2.56 29.71
CA GLY A 107 -6.86 2.52 29.62
C GLY A 107 -7.45 3.62 28.73
N LEU A 108 -6.68 4.11 27.76
CA LEU A 108 -7.09 5.15 26.81
C LEU A 108 -7.88 4.59 25.62
N TRP A 109 -7.94 3.26 25.48
CA TRP A 109 -8.69 2.56 24.45
C TRP A 109 -10.16 2.36 24.84
N PRO A 110 -11.13 2.42 23.90
CA PRO A 110 -10.97 2.63 22.47
C PRO A 110 -10.97 4.10 22.06
N PHE A 111 -10.06 4.46 21.15
CA PHE A 111 -10.15 5.73 20.43
C PHE A 111 -11.21 5.56 19.34
N THR A 112 -12.42 6.05 19.62
CA THR A 112 -13.51 6.17 18.63
C THR A 112 -13.18 7.21 17.57
#